data_AF-A0A0A1WSW2-F1
#
_entry.id   AF-A0A0A1WSW2-F1
#
_cell.length_a   1.000
_cell.length_b   1.000
_cell.length_c   1.000
_cell.angle_alpha   90.00
_cell.angle_beta   90.00
_cell.angle_gamma   90.00
#
_symmetry.space_group_name_H-M   'P 1'
#
loop_
_entity.id
_entity.type
_entity.pdbx_description
1 polymer ?
#
loop_
_entity_poly.entity_id
_entity_poly.type
_entity_poly.pdbx_seq_one_letter_code
_entity_poly.pdbx_strand_id
1 'polypeptide(L)'
;MNSNERLIFITVMLFSLTLATGIPVDSSQYDLSNQNISNLCAEREVVGVVANPSDTDCTSYIHCYNQNGEWLTKLLKCPEGQFFDTSMGYCSRLYNCSL
;
A
#
# COMPACT_ATOMS: atom_id res chain seq x y z
N MET A 1 -29.12 6.77 35.63
CA MET A 1 -28.22 7.45 34.67
C MET A 1 -27.50 8.56 35.41
N ASN A 2 -26.27 8.27 35.80
CA ASN A 2 -25.47 9.10 36.69
C ASN A 2 -24.85 10.29 35.90
N SER A 3 -24.43 11.34 36.61
CA SER A 3 -23.90 12.57 35.98
C SER A 3 -22.64 12.31 35.14
N ASN A 4 -21.86 11.31 35.52
CA ASN A 4 -20.64 10.87 34.85
C ASN A 4 -20.92 10.14 33.52
N GLU A 5 -21.98 9.33 33.42
CA GLU A 5 -22.43 8.69 32.18
C GLU A 5 -22.88 9.75 31.18
N ARG A 6 -23.65 10.75 31.63
CA ARG A 6 -24.09 11.86 30.76
C ARG A 6 -22.91 12.66 30.20
N LEU A 7 -21.86 12.86 31.00
CA LEU A 7 -20.66 13.58 30.57
C LEU A 7 -19.88 12.81 29.50
N ILE A 8 -19.75 11.49 29.66
CA ILE A 8 -19.09 10.61 28.67
C ILE A 8 -19.81 10.68 27.32
N PHE A 9 -21.15 10.58 27.30
CA PHE A 9 -21.92 10.68 26.07
C PHE A 9 -21.77 12.03 25.37
N ILE A 10 -21.75 13.13 26.12
CA ILE A 10 -21.56 14.48 25.57
C ILE A 10 -20.16 14.63 24.96
N THR A 11 -19.13 14.11 25.62
CA THR A 11 -17.75 14.16 25.11
C THR A 11 -17.55 13.32 23.84
N VAL A 12 -18.17 12.14 23.75
CA VAL A 12 -18.11 11.26 22.57
C VAL A 12 -18.84 11.91 21.37
N MET A 13 -19.99 12.54 21.59
CA MET A 13 -20.74 13.27 20.56
C MET A 13 -19.97 14.49 20.01
N LEU A 14 -19.28 15.24 20.87
CA LEU A 14 -18.42 16.36 20.45
C LEU A 14 -17.20 15.89 19.67
N PHE A 15 -16.58 14.76 20.06
CA PHE A 15 -15.46 14.19 19.32
C PHE A 15 -15.88 13.75 17.90
N SER A 16 -17.06 13.13 17.75
CA SER A 16 -17.61 12.80 16.43
C SER A 16 -17.91 14.03 15.56
N LEU A 17 -18.31 15.16 16.18
CA LEU A 17 -18.54 16.42 15.45
C LEU A 17 -17.23 17.03 14.89
N THR A 18 -16.08 16.77 15.52
CA THR A 18 -14.78 17.25 15.01
C THR A 18 -14.23 16.48 13.80
N LEU A 19 -14.78 15.31 13.47
CA LEU A 19 -14.49 14.61 12.22
C LEU A 19 -15.42 15.03 11.06
N ALA A 20 -16.45 15.85 11.33
CA ALA A 20 -17.39 16.30 10.31
C ALA A 20 -16.92 17.53 9.53
N THR A 21 -15.79 18.16 9.90
CA THR A 21 -15.06 19.00 8.95
C THR A 21 -14.33 18.07 8.00
N GLY A 22 -15.05 17.61 6.99
CA GLY A 22 -14.46 16.92 5.86
C GLY A 22 -13.33 17.79 5.31
N ILE A 23 -12.09 17.36 5.56
CA ILE A 23 -11.01 17.72 4.66
C ILE A 23 -11.49 17.19 3.30
N PRO A 24 -11.56 18.02 2.24
CA PRO A 24 -11.59 17.46 0.91
C PRO A 24 -10.26 16.72 0.75
N VAL A 25 -10.24 15.43 1.08
CA VAL A 25 -9.35 14.52 0.38
C VAL A 25 -9.84 14.66 -1.04
N ASP A 26 -9.06 15.41 -1.81
CA ASP A 26 -9.13 15.46 -3.25
C ASP A 26 -9.15 14.01 -3.71
N SER A 27 -10.37 13.52 -3.97
CA SER A 27 -10.62 12.29 -4.70
C SER A 27 -10.43 12.61 -6.17
N SER A 28 -9.29 13.24 -6.51
CA SER A 28 -8.62 12.81 -7.70
C SER A 28 -8.38 11.33 -7.50
N GLN A 29 -8.79 10.54 -8.48
CA GLN A 29 -8.58 9.11 -8.53
C GLN A 29 -7.08 8.84 -8.46
N TYR A 30 -6.49 8.82 -7.26
CA TYR A 30 -5.24 8.13 -7.00
C TYR A 30 -5.61 6.66 -6.98
N ASP A 31 -5.74 6.16 -8.20
CA ASP A 31 -5.82 4.78 -8.65
C ASP A 31 -5.90 3.75 -7.51
N LEU A 32 -7.05 3.07 -7.40
CA LEU A 32 -7.24 1.96 -6.47
C LEU A 32 -6.15 0.87 -6.63
N SER A 33 -5.44 0.83 -7.77
CA SER A 33 -4.25 -0.01 -7.97
C SER A 33 -3.01 0.52 -7.24
N ASN A 34 -2.77 1.83 -7.21
CA ASN A 34 -1.60 2.45 -6.58
C ASN A 34 -1.71 2.54 -5.05
N GLN A 35 -2.92 2.70 -4.49
CA GLN A 35 -3.11 2.61 -3.03
C GLN A 35 -2.78 1.21 -2.51
N ASN A 36 -3.20 0.17 -3.23
CA ASN A 36 -2.97 -1.23 -2.86
C ASN A 36 -1.49 -1.61 -2.93
N ILE A 37 -0.78 -1.13 -3.95
CA ILE A 37 0.67 -1.31 -4.08
C ILE A 37 1.40 -0.59 -2.94
N SER A 38 0.99 0.63 -2.58
CA SER A 38 1.69 1.45 -1.57
C SER A 38 1.74 0.80 -0.19
N ASN A 39 0.68 0.13 0.24
CA ASN A 39 0.63 -0.55 1.55
C ASN A 39 1.16 -1.99 1.52
N LEU A 40 1.51 -2.54 0.36
CA LEU A 40 1.89 -3.94 0.21
C LEU A 40 3.07 -4.34 1.11
N CYS A 41 4.07 -3.48 1.24
CA CYS A 41 5.22 -3.75 2.09
C CYS A 41 4.91 -3.62 3.58
N ALA A 42 3.97 -2.75 3.96
CA ALA A 42 3.50 -2.61 5.33
C ALA A 42 2.66 -3.82 5.77
N GLU A 43 1.86 -4.37 4.86
CA GLU A 43 1.04 -5.57 5.14
C GLU A 43 1.87 -6.84 5.23
N ARG A 44 2.92 -6.96 4.41
CA ARG A 44 3.77 -8.17 4.35
C ARG A 44 4.93 -8.15 5.34
N GLU A 45 5.32 -6.97 5.80
CA GLU A 45 6.46 -6.74 6.71
C GLU A 45 7.73 -7.50 6.28
N VAL A 46 8.00 -7.55 4.96
CA VAL A 46 9.12 -8.27 4.37
C VAL A 46 10.09 -7.30 3.72
N VAL A 47 11.39 -7.49 3.97
CA VAL A 47 12.45 -6.77 3.24
C VAL A 47 12.81 -7.56 1.99
N GLY A 48 12.87 -6.90 0.85
CA GLY A 48 13.31 -7.50 -0.42
C GLY A 48 12.37 -7.20 -1.57
N VAL A 49 12.50 -7.98 -2.64
CA VAL A 49 11.73 -7.80 -3.88
C VAL A 49 10.57 -8.79 -3.96
N VAL A 50 9.42 -8.31 -4.41
CA VAL A 50 8.19 -9.09 -4.57
C VAL A 50 7.51 -8.75 -5.89
N ALA A 51 6.67 -9.65 -6.39
CA ALA A 51 5.89 -9.39 -7.61
C ALA A 51 4.97 -8.18 -7.41
N ASN A 52 4.81 -7.39 -8.47
CA ASN A 52 3.74 -6.41 -8.54
C ASN A 52 2.42 -7.13 -8.85
N PRO A 53 1.44 -7.18 -7.92
CA PRO A 53 0.18 -7.90 -8.13
C PRO A 53 -0.72 -7.25 -9.19
N SER A 54 -0.49 -6.00 -9.54
CA SER A 54 -1.26 -5.28 -10.57
C SER A 54 -0.65 -5.39 -11.96
N ASP A 55 0.52 -6.00 -12.09
CA ASP A 55 1.22 -6.14 -13.37
C ASP A 55 1.03 -7.53 -13.95
N THR A 56 0.19 -7.62 -14.97
CA THR A 56 -0.09 -8.85 -15.69
C THR A 56 1.03 -9.23 -16.67
N ASP A 57 1.92 -8.29 -17.01
CA ASP A 57 2.99 -8.52 -17.99
C ASP A 57 4.32 -8.86 -17.31
N CYS A 58 4.37 -8.94 -15.98
CA CYS A 58 5.59 -9.16 -15.19
C CYS A 58 6.74 -8.18 -15.51
N THR A 59 6.45 -6.99 -16.03
CA THR A 59 7.45 -5.98 -16.42
C THR A 59 7.85 -5.05 -15.28
N SER A 60 7.31 -5.27 -14.09
CA SER A 60 7.51 -4.47 -12.90
C SER A 60 7.45 -5.33 -11.64
N TYR A 61 8.09 -4.82 -10.60
CA TYR A 61 8.21 -5.48 -9.30
C TYR A 61 8.25 -4.43 -8.20
N ILE A 62 8.02 -4.87 -6.98
CA ILE A 62 8.03 -4.02 -5.80
C ILE A 62 9.28 -4.32 -5.00
N HIS A 63 9.98 -3.28 -4.56
CA HIS A 63 11.02 -3.38 -3.56
C HIS A 63 10.51 -2.83 -2.23
N CYS A 64 10.44 -3.72 -1.25
CA CYS A 64 10.07 -3.44 0.13
C CYS A 64 11.30 -3.23 1.00
N TYR A 65 11.30 -2.17 1.79
CA TYR A 65 12.36 -1.88 2.75
C TYR A 65 11.77 -1.16 3.96
N ASN A 66 12.38 -1.40 5.12
CA ASN A 66 12.03 -0.70 6.34
C ASN A 66 13.01 0.47 6.54
N GLN A 67 12.46 1.67 6.72
CA GLN A 67 13.23 2.85 7.05
C GLN A 67 12.73 3.39 8.38
N ASN A 68 13.54 3.26 9.43
CA ASN A 68 13.24 3.81 10.76
C ASN A 68 11.91 3.32 11.38
N GLY A 69 11.53 2.07 11.13
CA GLY A 69 10.28 1.49 11.62
C GLY A 69 9.08 1.72 10.69
N GLU A 70 9.25 2.47 9.61
CA GLU A 70 8.25 2.66 8.56
C GLU A 70 8.52 1.71 7.38
N TRP A 71 7.48 1.02 6.92
CA TRP A 71 7.55 0.16 5.74
C TRP A 71 7.30 0.97 4.48
N LEU A 72 8.28 0.97 3.57
CA LEU A 72 8.24 1.71 2.32
C LEU A 72 8.15 0.75 1.13
N THR A 73 7.29 1.13 0.18
CA THR A 73 7.08 0.43 -1.08
C THR A 73 7.69 1.24 -2.21
N LYS A 74 8.54 0.61 -3.03
CA LYS A 74 9.02 1.20 -4.27
C LYS A 74 8.67 0.31 -5.46
N LEU A 75 7.82 0.83 -6.35
CA LEU A 75 7.56 0.21 -7.65
C LEU A 75 8.75 0.44 -8.59
N LEU A 76 9.24 -0.63 -9.20
CA LEU A 76 10.38 -0.64 -10.12
C LEU A 76 9.99 -1.37 -11.41
N LYS A 77 10.56 -0.93 -12.53
CA LYS A 77 10.37 -1.57 -13.83
C LYS A 77 11.58 -2.43 -14.19
N CYS A 78 11.33 -3.55 -14.84
CA CYS A 78 12.37 -4.33 -15.49
C CYS A 78 12.91 -3.58 -16.72
N PRO A 79 14.17 -3.83 -17.11
CA PRO A 79 14.68 -3.39 -18.40
C PRO A 79 13.84 -3.93 -19.56
N GLU A 80 13.87 -3.25 -20.72
CA GLU A 80 13.11 -3.68 -21.90
C GLU A 80 13.41 -5.14 -22.30
N GLY A 81 12.33 -5.89 -22.53
CA GLY A 81 12.36 -7.30 -22.89
C GLY A 81 12.77 -8.24 -21.75
N GLN A 82 12.78 -7.76 -20.50
CA GLN A 82 12.96 -8.59 -19.31
C GLN A 82 11.69 -8.64 -18.47
N PHE A 83 11.52 -9.76 -17.77
CA PHE A 83 10.36 -10.06 -16.95
C PHE A 83 10.82 -10.47 -15.54
N PHE A 84 10.12 -10.01 -14.52
CA PHE A 84 10.47 -10.27 -13.12
C PHE A 84 10.18 -11.73 -12.76
N ASP A 85 11.22 -12.47 -12.42
CA ASP A 85 11.13 -13.82 -11.88
C ASP A 85 11.07 -13.75 -10.36
N THR A 86 9.92 -14.07 -9.77
CA THR A 86 9.72 -14.08 -8.32
C THR A 86 10.52 -15.16 -7.58
N SER A 87 10.84 -16.25 -8.26
CA SER A 87 11.63 -17.36 -7.69
C SER A 87 13.09 -16.98 -7.57
N MET A 88 13.60 -16.20 -8.53
CA MET A 88 14.99 -15.75 -8.55
C MET A 88 15.20 -14.37 -7.93
N GLY A 89 14.14 -13.54 -7.87
CA GLY A 89 14.19 -12.18 -7.33
C GLY A 89 14.83 -11.16 -8.25
N TYR A 90 14.82 -11.37 -9.57
CA TYR A 90 15.37 -10.40 -10.53
C TYR A 90 14.71 -10.48 -11.91
N CYS A 91 14.92 -9.45 -12.73
CA CYS A 91 14.42 -9.39 -14.10
C CYS A 91 15.29 -10.24 -15.04
N SER A 92 14.66 -11.14 -15.79
CA SER A 92 15.33 -12.03 -16.74
C SER A 92 14.64 -11.99 -18.10
N ARG A 93 15.42 -12.10 -19.18
CA ARG A 93 14.88 -12.31 -20.54
C ARG A 93 14.35 -13.72 -20.77
N LEU A 94 14.77 -14.66 -19.93
CA LEU A 94 14.43 -16.07 -20.06
C LEU A 94 13.19 -16.45 -19.24
N TYR A 95 12.74 -15.56 -18.35
CA TYR A 95 11.54 -15.81 -17.57
C TYR A 95 10.31 -15.63 -18.45
N ASN A 96 9.45 -16.63 -18.44
CA ASN A 96 8.17 -16.59 -19.13
C ASN A 96 7.08 -16.30 -18.10
N CYS A 97 6.55 -15.07 -18.13
CA CYS A 97 5.45 -14.65 -17.26
C CYS A 97 4.26 -15.61 -17.43
N SER A 98 4.03 -16.45 -16.42
CA SER A 98 2.88 -17.36 -16.38
C SER A 98 1.90 -16.79 -15.37
N LEU A 99 0.79 -16.23 -15.86
CA LEU A 99 -0.33 -15.75 -15.07
C LEU A 99 -1.16 -16.91 -14.51
#